data_AF-A0A915C2G6-F1
#
_entry.id   AF-A0A915C2G6-F1
#
_cell.length_a   1.000
_cell.length_b   1.000
_cell.length_c   1.000
_cell.angle_alpha   90.00
_cell.angle_beta   90.00
_cell.angle_gamma   90.00
#
_symmetry.space_group_name_H-M   'P 1'
#
loop_
_entity.id
_entity.type
_entity.pdbx_description
1 polymer ?
#
loop_
_entity_poly.entity_id
_entity_poly.type
_entity_poly.pdbx_seq_one_letter_code
_entity_poly.pdbx_strand_id
1 'polypeptide(L)'
;MLSFMQIRSPILQCITDTIRRLMEEAEVIDKRRNELPHSIRDLLNEEHSMDGVFSLSELIAVLRAERAADIVCISVPPSEGPYHNIVICSPQNRRHGEALVQTIRKCLKVKCNLEETEMQRTVKSTGGWYCITMGNTVLHVMTPEARRKYNLEALWGLGCKESDDEEDAEDLIPRPM
;
A
#
# COMPACT_ATOMS: atom_id res chain seq x y z
N MET A 1 -14.77 -46.93 26.00
CA MET A 1 -15.21 -45.62 26.54
C MET A 1 -14.06 -45.02 27.34
N LEU A 2 -13.25 -44.14 26.73
CA LEU A 2 -12.24 -43.38 27.47
C LEU A 2 -12.90 -42.08 27.93
N SER A 3 -13.25 -42.02 29.22
CA SER A 3 -13.80 -40.84 29.86
C SER A 3 -12.67 -39.82 30.05
N PHE A 4 -12.69 -38.73 29.29
CA PHE A 4 -11.82 -37.58 29.50
C PHE A 4 -12.21 -36.93 30.84
N MET A 5 -11.49 -37.25 31.91
CA MET A 5 -11.57 -36.49 33.16
C MET A 5 -11.06 -35.07 32.90
N GLN A 6 -11.98 -34.10 32.88
CA GLN A 6 -11.61 -32.67 32.91
C GLN A 6 -10.89 -32.38 34.22
N ILE A 7 -9.56 -32.31 34.19
CA ILE A 7 -8.75 -31.80 35.29
C ILE A 7 -9.05 -30.30 35.41
N ARG A 8 -9.99 -29.92 36.28
CA ARG A 8 -10.23 -28.52 36.68
C ARG A 8 -9.11 -28.06 37.60
N SER A 9 -7.91 -27.88 37.04
CA SER A 9 -6.81 -27.24 37.76
C SER A 9 -7.08 -25.73 37.80
N PRO A 10 -7.19 -25.11 38.99
CA PRO A 10 -7.39 -23.66 39.10
C PRO A 10 -6.23 -22.86 38.48
N ILE A 11 -5.03 -23.47 38.42
CA ILE A 11 -3.87 -22.90 37.73
C ILE A 11 -4.09 -22.90 36.21
N LEU A 12 -4.61 -24.00 35.65
CA LEU A 12 -4.88 -24.10 34.21
C LEU A 12 -6.00 -23.12 33.79
N GLN A 13 -7.04 -22.98 34.63
CA GLN A 13 -8.11 -22.00 34.43
C GLN A 13 -7.57 -20.57 34.44
N CYS A 14 -6.70 -20.23 35.40
CA CYS A 14 -6.04 -18.93 35.49
C CYS A 14 -5.17 -18.64 34.25
N ILE A 15 -4.43 -19.64 33.76
CA ILE A 15 -3.63 -19.51 32.52
C ILE A 15 -4.54 -19.28 31.32
N THR A 16 -5.61 -20.06 31.16
CA THR A 16 -6.57 -19.88 30.05
C THR A 16 -7.25 -18.52 30.09
N ASP A 17 -7.63 -18.01 31.27
CA ASP A 17 -8.26 -16.70 31.42
C ASP A 17 -7.27 -15.57 31.12
N THR A 18 -6.00 -15.73 31.50
CA THR A 18 -4.93 -14.78 31.17
C THR A 18 -4.66 -14.75 29.67
N ILE A 19 -4.56 -15.90 29.02
CA ILE A 19 -4.41 -15.99 27.56
C ILE A 19 -5.60 -15.34 26.86
N ARG A 20 -6.84 -15.63 27.31
CA ARG A 20 -8.06 -15.01 26.78
C ARG A 20 -8.02 -13.49 26.87
N ARG A 21 -7.62 -12.94 28.03
CA ARG A 21 -7.47 -11.47 28.23
C ARG A 21 -6.40 -10.88 27.32
N LEU A 22 -5.24 -11.54 27.19
CA LEU A 22 -4.17 -11.07 26.29
C LEU A 22 -4.62 -11.08 24.82
N MET A 23 -5.38 -12.10 24.41
CA MET A 23 -5.96 -12.16 23.07
C MET A 23 -6.99 -11.04 22.84
N GLU A 24 -7.88 -10.81 23.81
CA GLU A 24 -8.89 -9.75 23.76
C GLU A 24 -8.24 -8.35 23.74
N GLU A 25 -7.19 -8.13 24.53
CA GLU A 25 -6.37 -6.92 24.50
C GLU A 25 -5.68 -6.74 23.15
N ALA A 26 -5.09 -7.80 22.59
CA ALA A 26 -4.43 -7.75 21.28
C ALA A 26 -5.42 -7.40 20.16
N GLU A 27 -6.63 -7.95 20.21
CA GLU A 27 -7.70 -7.65 19.25
C GLU A 27 -8.17 -6.19 19.34
N VAL A 28 -8.34 -5.67 20.55
CA VAL A 28 -8.68 -4.25 20.78
C VAL A 28 -7.57 -3.32 20.27
N ILE A 29 -6.30 -3.71 20.45
CA ILE A 29 -5.15 -2.94 19.96
C ILE A 29 -5.10 -2.95 18.43
N ASP A 30 -5.35 -4.09 17.79
CA ASP A 30 -5.38 -4.18 16.32
C ASP A 30 -6.55 -3.38 15.74
N LYS A 31 -7.73 -3.44 16.38
CA LYS A 31 -8.90 -2.63 16.00
C LYS A 31 -8.57 -1.14 16.02
N ARG A 32 -8.02 -0.64 17.14
CA ARG A 32 -7.59 0.76 17.25
C ARG A 32 -6.49 1.15 16.27
N ARG A 33 -5.54 0.25 15.99
CA ARG A 33 -4.51 0.49 14.97
C ARG A 33 -5.10 0.62 13.57
N ASN A 34 -6.12 -0.17 13.25
CA ASN A 34 -6.76 -0.21 11.94
C ASN A 34 -7.89 0.83 11.79
N GLU A 35 -8.25 1.56 12.84
CA GLU A 35 -9.20 2.68 12.75
C GLU A 35 -8.67 3.75 11.78
N LEU A 36 -9.51 4.10 10.82
CA LEU A 36 -9.29 5.19 9.88
C LEU A 36 -9.79 6.51 10.48
N PRO A 37 -9.09 7.64 10.24
CA PRO A 37 -9.63 8.95 10.55
C PRO A 37 -10.99 9.16 9.86
N HIS A 38 -11.95 9.77 10.56
CA HIS A 38 -13.30 10.04 10.03
C HIS A 38 -13.24 10.77 8.68
N SER A 39 -12.35 11.76 8.54
CA SER A 39 -12.16 12.52 7.30
C SER A 39 -11.73 11.67 6.10
N ILE A 40 -11.06 10.54 6.31
CA ILE A 40 -10.67 9.62 5.24
C ILE A 40 -11.78 8.61 4.98
N ARG A 41 -12.46 8.15 6.04
CA ARG A 41 -13.58 7.21 5.93
C ARG A 41 -14.70 7.79 5.08
N ASP A 42 -15.01 9.07 5.25
CA ASP A 42 -16.06 9.76 4.50
C ASP A 42 -15.74 9.92 2.99
N LEU A 43 -14.47 9.71 2.60
CA LEU A 43 -14.04 9.74 1.19
C LEU A 43 -14.18 8.38 0.50
N LEU A 44 -14.49 7.31 1.24
CA LEU A 44 -14.62 5.96 0.71
C LEU A 44 -16.10 5.68 0.45
N ASN A 45 -16.48 5.38 -0.80
CA ASN A 45 -17.83 4.90 -1.08
C ASN A 45 -17.94 3.40 -0.77
N GLU A 46 -19.14 2.96 -0.38
CA GLU A 46 -19.46 1.54 -0.15
C GLU A 46 -19.58 0.75 -1.45
N GLU A 47 -19.79 1.41 -2.58
CA GLU A 47 -19.86 0.76 -3.88
C GLU A 47 -18.45 0.40 -4.40
N HIS A 48 -18.20 -0.90 -4.57
CA HIS A 48 -17.06 -1.38 -5.32
C HIS A 48 -17.26 -1.06 -6.80
N SER A 49 -16.28 -0.42 -7.42
CA SER A 49 -16.32 -0.24 -8.87
C SER A 49 -16.15 -1.60 -9.56
N MET A 50 -16.77 -1.77 -10.73
CA MET A 50 -16.50 -2.91 -11.62
C MET A 50 -15.02 -3.01 -11.99
N ASP A 51 -14.31 -1.87 -11.90
CA ASP A 51 -12.89 -1.72 -12.18
C ASP A 51 -12.03 -1.85 -10.91
N GLY A 52 -12.48 -2.53 -9.85
CA GLY A 52 -11.65 -2.87 -8.69
C GLY A 52 -12.00 -2.15 -7.39
N VAL A 53 -11.16 -2.39 -6.36
CA VAL A 53 -11.45 -2.00 -4.97
C VAL A 53 -11.50 -0.48 -4.77
N PHE A 54 -10.66 0.27 -5.48
CA PHE A 54 -10.58 1.72 -5.40
C PHE A 54 -10.96 2.36 -6.72
N SER A 55 -11.88 3.33 -6.68
CA SER A 55 -12.02 4.27 -7.78
C SER A 55 -10.82 5.22 -7.80
N LEU A 56 -10.37 5.61 -8.99
CA LEU A 56 -9.25 6.54 -9.15
C LEU A 56 -9.51 7.87 -8.43
N SER A 57 -10.75 8.37 -8.49
CA SER A 57 -11.16 9.61 -7.81
C SER A 57 -11.05 9.51 -6.29
N GLU A 58 -11.46 8.37 -5.71
CA GLU A 58 -11.33 8.12 -4.27
C GLU A 58 -9.87 8.06 -3.86
N LEU A 59 -9.05 7.31 -4.62
CA LEU A 59 -7.63 7.19 -4.34
C LEU A 59 -6.94 8.57 -4.35
N ILE A 60 -7.24 9.40 -5.35
CA ILE A 60 -6.72 10.77 -5.43
C ILE A 60 -7.21 11.61 -4.24
N ALA A 61 -8.48 11.48 -3.85
CA ALA A 61 -9.03 12.22 -2.71
C ALA A 61 -8.31 11.86 -1.40
N VAL A 62 -8.07 10.56 -1.16
CA VAL A 62 -7.32 10.08 0.01
C VAL A 62 -5.87 10.59 -0.02
N LEU A 63 -5.19 10.49 -1.17
CA LEU A 63 -3.82 10.98 -1.33
C LEU A 63 -3.72 12.50 -1.10
N ARG A 64 -4.71 13.27 -1.54
CA ARG A 64 -4.79 14.72 -1.29
C ARG A 64 -5.07 15.04 0.18
N ALA A 65 -5.95 14.29 0.83
CA ALA A 65 -6.23 14.46 2.25
C ALA A 65 -4.99 14.21 3.12
N GLU A 66 -4.16 13.23 2.73
CA GLU A 66 -2.85 12.95 3.33
C GLU A 66 -1.72 13.88 2.84
N ARG A 67 -2.01 14.89 2.01
CA ARG A 67 -1.05 15.89 1.51
C ARG A 67 0.11 15.29 0.70
N ALA A 68 -0.16 14.24 -0.08
CA ALA A 68 0.79 13.76 -1.08
C ALA A 68 1.00 14.82 -2.18
N ALA A 69 2.24 14.97 -2.65
CA ALA A 69 2.62 15.90 -3.71
C ALA A 69 2.72 15.18 -5.07
N ASP A 70 2.74 15.95 -6.14
CA ASP A 70 3.03 15.51 -7.52
C ASP A 70 2.26 14.24 -7.92
N ILE A 71 0.94 14.25 -7.69
CA ILE A 71 0.06 13.13 -8.01
C ILE A 71 -0.14 13.09 -9.53
N VAL A 72 0.32 12.01 -10.15
CA VAL A 72 0.19 11.73 -11.58
C VAL A 72 -0.60 10.44 -11.74
N CYS A 73 -1.56 10.45 -12.66
CA CYS A 73 -2.40 9.29 -12.98
C CYS A 73 -2.25 8.96 -14.46
N ILE A 74 -1.99 7.69 -14.75
CA ILE A 74 -1.74 7.17 -16.08
C ILE A 74 -2.78 6.09 -16.34
N SER A 75 -3.57 6.27 -17.39
CA SER A 75 -4.48 5.23 -17.87
C SER A 75 -3.74 4.37 -18.90
N VAL A 76 -3.71 3.07 -18.65
CA VAL A 76 -3.03 2.08 -19.47
C VAL A 76 -4.08 1.24 -20.19
N PRO A 77 -4.02 1.12 -21.53
CA PRO A 77 -4.98 0.33 -22.27
C PRO A 77 -4.83 -1.18 -21.92
N PRO A 78 -5.91 -1.97 -21.99
CA PRO A 78 -5.88 -3.39 -21.62
C PRO A 78 -4.90 -4.26 -22.42
N SER A 79 -4.42 -3.79 -23.56
CA SER A 79 -3.46 -4.49 -24.41
C SER A 79 -2.04 -4.53 -23.83
N GLU A 80 -1.70 -3.58 -22.95
CA GLU A 80 -0.32 -3.36 -22.47
C GLU A 80 -0.03 -4.04 -21.13
N GLY A 81 -1.03 -4.62 -20.46
CA GLY A 81 -0.78 -5.35 -19.21
C GLY A 81 -2.00 -5.58 -18.33
N PRO A 82 -1.79 -6.17 -17.14
CA PRO A 82 -2.85 -6.50 -16.18
C PRO A 82 -3.37 -5.29 -15.38
N TYR A 83 -2.71 -4.13 -15.50
CA TYR A 83 -3.06 -2.91 -14.76
C TYR A 83 -3.60 -1.86 -15.72
N HIS A 84 -4.72 -1.24 -15.35
CA HIS A 84 -5.40 -0.22 -16.16
C HIS A 84 -5.12 1.19 -15.66
N ASN A 85 -4.77 1.34 -14.38
CA ASN A 85 -4.49 2.63 -13.78
C ASN A 85 -3.18 2.57 -13.01
N ILE A 86 -2.26 3.49 -13.31
CA ILE A 86 -1.01 3.66 -12.58
C ILE A 86 -1.02 5.06 -11.97
N VAL A 87 -0.89 5.11 -10.66
CA VAL A 87 -0.85 6.36 -9.89
C VAL A 87 0.54 6.51 -9.29
N ILE A 88 1.18 7.65 -9.53
CA ILE A 88 2.48 7.99 -8.97
C ILE A 88 2.31 9.21 -8.09
N CYS A 89 2.80 9.16 -6.85
CA CYS A 89 2.79 10.31 -5.95
C CYS A 89 4.09 10.41 -5.16
N SER A 90 4.38 11.62 -4.69
CA SER A 90 5.58 11.93 -3.91
C SER A 90 5.24 12.33 -2.48
N PRO A 91 5.76 11.60 -1.47
CA PRO A 91 5.65 12.02 -0.09
C PRO A 91 6.69 13.11 0.20
N GLN A 92 6.43 13.89 1.25
CA GLN A 92 7.36 14.95 1.68
C GLN A 92 8.70 14.41 2.21
N ASN A 93 8.69 13.23 2.82
CA ASN A 93 9.88 12.54 3.33
C ASN A 93 9.57 11.03 3.49
N ARG A 94 10.57 10.23 3.86
CA ARG A 94 10.42 8.77 4.02
C ARG A 94 9.36 8.38 5.06
N ARG A 95 9.33 9.06 6.21
CA ARG A 95 8.34 8.77 7.27
C ARG A 95 6.91 9.08 6.81
N HIS A 96 6.73 10.17 6.07
CA HIS A 96 5.46 10.50 5.43
C HIS A 96 5.07 9.43 4.39
N GLY A 97 6.02 8.94 3.59
CA GLY A 97 5.76 7.82 2.67
C GLY A 97 5.28 6.55 3.38
N GLU A 98 5.92 6.17 4.49
CA GLU A 98 5.49 5.03 5.32
C GLU A 98 4.08 5.23 5.88
N ALA A 99 3.78 6.41 6.41
CA ALA A 99 2.46 6.75 6.93
C ALA A 99 1.38 6.71 5.84
N LEU A 100 1.65 7.27 4.66
CA LEU A 100 0.74 7.27 3.52
C LEU A 100 0.39 5.83 3.10
N VAL A 101 1.40 4.98 2.97
CA VAL A 101 1.22 3.56 2.64
C VAL A 101 0.39 2.84 3.72
N GLN A 102 0.61 3.16 5.01
CA GLN A 102 -0.21 2.61 6.09
C GLN A 102 -1.67 3.08 6.01
N THR A 103 -1.93 4.36 5.74
CA THR A 103 -3.30 4.88 5.56
C THR A 103 -4.01 4.14 4.41
N ILE A 104 -3.37 4.02 3.25
CA ILE A 104 -3.97 3.32 2.09
C ILE A 104 -4.30 1.87 2.43
N ARG A 105 -3.41 1.16 3.13
CA ARG A 105 -3.68 -0.22 3.60
C ARG A 105 -4.88 -0.30 4.53
N LYS A 106 -5.05 0.65 5.45
CA LYS A 106 -6.24 0.69 6.32
C LYS A 106 -7.51 0.92 5.50
N CYS A 107 -7.44 1.81 4.50
CA CYS A 107 -8.57 2.06 3.59
C CYS A 107 -8.96 0.80 2.82
N LEU A 108 -7.98 0.05 2.31
CA LEU A 108 -8.19 -1.24 1.64
C LEU A 108 -8.84 -2.29 2.56
N LYS A 109 -8.35 -2.43 3.80
CA LYS A 109 -8.94 -3.37 4.76
C LYS A 109 -10.42 -3.09 5.03
N VAL A 110 -10.78 -1.80 5.14
CA VAL A 110 -12.17 -1.39 5.37
C VAL A 110 -13.06 -1.69 4.16
N LYS A 111 -12.55 -1.53 2.92
CA LYS A 111 -13.33 -1.82 1.70
C LYS A 111 -13.43 -3.32 1.38
N CYS A 112 -12.41 -4.13 1.69
CA CYS A 112 -12.33 -5.53 1.23
C CYS A 112 -12.86 -6.60 2.20
N ASN A 113 -13.37 -6.24 3.38
CA ASN A 113 -13.85 -7.21 4.39
C ASN A 113 -12.92 -8.43 4.56
N LEU A 114 -11.67 -8.15 4.94
CA LEU A 114 -10.67 -9.03 5.59
C LEU A 114 -10.17 -10.30 4.87
N GLU A 115 -10.90 -10.99 4.00
CA GLU A 115 -10.43 -12.27 3.42
C GLU A 115 -9.68 -12.13 2.08
N GLU A 116 -9.87 -11.05 1.32
CA GLU A 116 -9.15 -10.81 0.06
C GLU A 116 -7.77 -10.13 0.25
N THR A 117 -7.30 -10.10 1.50
CA THR A 117 -6.06 -9.44 1.94
C THR A 117 -4.80 -10.09 1.35
N GLU A 118 -4.89 -11.32 0.84
CA GLU A 118 -3.76 -12.02 0.24
C GLU A 118 -3.31 -11.40 -1.10
N MET A 119 -4.21 -10.77 -1.85
CA MET A 119 -3.91 -10.27 -3.20
C MET A 119 -3.27 -8.88 -3.22
N GLN A 120 -3.34 -8.13 -2.11
CA GLN A 120 -2.89 -6.72 -2.00
C GLN A 120 -1.45 -6.56 -1.47
N ARG A 121 -0.66 -7.64 -1.51
CA ARG A 121 0.51 -7.83 -0.62
C ARG A 121 1.79 -7.09 -0.96
N THR A 122 2.02 -6.66 -2.19
CA THR A 122 3.41 -6.35 -2.60
C THR A 122 3.82 -4.91 -2.33
N VAL A 123 4.02 -4.58 -1.06
CA VAL A 123 4.79 -3.39 -0.68
C VAL A 123 6.27 -3.73 -0.63
N LYS A 124 6.92 -3.63 -1.79
CA LYS A 124 8.38 -3.57 -1.84
C LYS A 124 8.79 -2.17 -1.39
N SER A 125 9.47 -2.10 -0.24
CA SER A 125 10.07 -0.88 0.28
C SER A 125 11.57 -0.94 0.03
N THR A 126 12.05 -0.22 -0.98
CA THR A 126 13.50 -0.07 -1.22
C THR A 126 13.80 1.40 -1.38
N GLY A 127 14.68 1.97 -0.54
CA GLY A 127 15.22 3.32 -0.74
C GLY A 127 14.18 4.46 -0.84
N GLY A 128 13.01 4.34 -0.19
CA GLY A 128 11.96 5.37 -0.28
C GLY A 128 11.03 5.24 -1.50
N TRP A 129 11.00 4.06 -2.12
CA TRP A 129 9.99 3.65 -3.08
C TRP A 129 9.10 2.56 -2.46
N TYR A 130 7.80 2.80 -2.48
CA TYR A 130 6.75 1.85 -2.12
C TYR A 130 5.85 1.62 -3.33
N CYS A 131 5.46 0.37 -3.55
CA CYS A 131 4.48 -0.04 -4.54
C CYS A 131 3.29 -0.66 -3.83
N ILE A 132 2.06 -0.33 -4.21
CA ILE A 132 0.85 -0.96 -3.67
C ILE A 132 -0.03 -1.33 -4.85
N THR A 133 -0.40 -2.60 -4.95
CA THR A 133 -1.28 -3.11 -6.01
C THR A 133 -2.67 -3.37 -5.44
N MET A 134 -3.69 -2.85 -6.11
CA MET A 134 -5.09 -2.87 -5.66
C MET A 134 -5.98 -3.24 -6.86
N GLY A 135 -6.13 -4.54 -7.12
CA GLY A 135 -6.84 -5.02 -8.31
C GLY A 135 -6.14 -4.56 -9.60
N ASN A 136 -6.83 -3.75 -10.42
CA ASN A 136 -6.31 -3.22 -11.68
C ASN A 136 -5.50 -1.91 -11.52
N THR A 137 -5.39 -1.38 -10.31
CA THR A 137 -4.75 -0.09 -10.03
C THR A 137 -3.45 -0.31 -9.26
N VAL A 138 -2.39 0.37 -9.68
CA VAL A 138 -1.08 0.35 -9.00
C VAL A 138 -0.75 1.75 -8.50
N LEU A 139 -0.42 1.86 -7.21
CA LEU A 139 0.06 3.08 -6.58
C LEU A 139 1.57 2.98 -6.32
N HIS A 140 2.33 3.87 -6.93
CA HIS A 140 3.74 4.10 -6.62
C HIS A 140 3.87 5.33 -5.72
N VAL A 141 4.39 5.13 -4.51
CA VAL A 141 4.76 6.22 -3.59
C VAL A 141 6.27 6.33 -3.62
N MET A 142 6.80 7.40 -4.20
CA MET A 142 8.22 7.58 -4.42
C MET A 142 8.70 8.90 -3.87
N THR A 143 9.70 8.87 -2.98
CA THR A 143 10.41 10.09 -2.59
C THR A 143 10.90 10.85 -3.82
N PRO A 144 11.03 12.19 -3.77
CA PRO A 144 11.49 12.97 -4.92
C PRO A 144 12.83 12.49 -5.50
N GLU A 145 13.74 12.01 -4.63
CA GLU A 145 15.02 11.42 -5.04
C GLU A 145 14.82 10.12 -5.83
N ALA A 146 14.02 9.18 -5.31
CA ALA A 146 13.70 7.94 -6.01
C ALA A 146 12.97 8.20 -7.33
N ARG A 147 12.05 9.17 -7.37
CA ARG A 147 11.29 9.52 -8.58
C ARG A 147 12.21 10.03 -9.69
N ARG A 148 13.18 10.90 -9.37
CA ARG A 148 14.20 11.37 -10.33
C ARG A 148 15.10 10.22 -10.80
N LYS A 149 15.54 9.37 -9.88
CA LYS A 149 16.44 8.24 -10.20
C LYS A 149 15.81 7.21 -11.14
N TYR A 150 14.55 6.85 -10.91
CA TYR A 150 13.88 5.79 -11.68
C TYR A 150 13.03 6.31 -12.84
N ASN A 151 12.66 7.60 -12.82
CA ASN A 151 11.93 8.31 -13.87
C ASN A 151 10.80 7.48 -14.56
N LEU A 152 9.92 6.89 -13.76
CA LEU A 152 8.85 6.02 -14.28
C LEU A 152 7.90 6.76 -15.24
N GLU A 153 7.78 8.08 -15.13
CA GLU A 153 6.98 8.90 -16.03
C GLU A 153 7.48 8.82 -17.48
N ALA A 154 8.81 8.79 -17.70
CA ALA A 154 9.37 8.62 -19.03
C ALA A 154 9.05 7.25 -19.63
N LEU A 155 9.08 6.18 -18.83
CA LEU A 155 8.73 4.83 -19.26
C LEU A 155 7.28 4.75 -19.80
N TRP A 156 6.37 5.49 -19.17
CA TRP A 156 4.96 5.55 -19.56
C TRP A 156 4.62 6.70 -20.50
N GLY A 157 5.63 7.30 -21.15
CA GLY A 157 5.43 8.33 -22.19
C GLY A 157 5.03 9.71 -21.67
N LEU A 158 5.08 9.95 -20.36
CA LEU A 158 4.87 11.28 -19.76
C LEU A 158 6.15 12.13 -19.70
N GLY A 159 7.29 11.56 -20.08
CA GLY A 159 8.59 12.21 -20.10
C GLY A 159 9.19 12.27 -21.50
N CYS A 160 8.81 13.28 -22.28
CA CYS A 160 9.75 13.92 -23.19
C CYS A 160 10.05 15.31 -22.61
N LYS A 161 10.90 15.34 -21.60
CA LYS A 161 11.71 16.52 -21.31
C LYS A 161 13.14 16.08 -21.50
N GLU A 162 13.68 16.43 -22.67
CA GLU A 162 15.12 16.44 -22.92
C GLU A 162 15.75 17.29 -21.80
N SER A 163 16.47 16.65 -20.89
CA SER A 163 17.55 17.30 -20.18
C SER A 163 18.81 16.84 -20.91
N ASP A 164 19.40 17.77 -21.67
CA ASP A 164 20.71 17.65 -22.30
C ASP A 164 21.82 17.57 -21.23
N ASP A 165 21.84 16.48 -20.47
CA ASP A 165 22.96 16.12 -19.60
C ASP A 165 23.47 14.74 -20.05
N GLU A 166 24.05 14.70 -21.25
CA GLU A 166 25.06 13.71 -21.59
C GLU A 166 26.34 14.06 -20.82
N GLU A 167 26.51 13.49 -19.63
CA GLU A 167 27.85 13.30 -19.06
C GLU A 167 27.89 12.02 -18.19
N ASP A 168 28.73 11.09 -18.64
CA ASP A 168 29.38 10.00 -17.91
C ASP A 168 28.56 8.75 -17.49
N ALA A 169 28.28 7.87 -18.47
CA ALA A 169 28.02 6.46 -18.18
C ALA A 169 28.64 5.46 -19.20
N GLU A 170 29.67 5.86 -19.95
CA GLU A 170 30.38 4.95 -20.89
C GLU A 170 31.62 4.25 -20.31
N ASP A 171 31.85 4.24 -18.99
CA ASP A 171 33.11 3.70 -18.42
C ASP A 171 32.98 2.52 -17.43
N LEU A 172 31.85 1.80 -17.40
CA LEU A 172 31.69 0.64 -16.48
C LEU A 172 31.28 -0.69 -17.13
N ILE A 173 31.41 -0.86 -18.45
CA ILE A 173 31.34 -2.21 -19.05
C ILE A 173 32.75 -2.60 -19.51
N PRO A 174 33.49 -3.45 -18.77
CA PRO A 174 34.72 -4.00 -19.30
C PRO A 174 34.39 -4.83 -20.55
N ARG A 175 35.05 -4.52 -21.67
CA ARG A 175 34.94 -5.31 -22.90
C ARG A 175 35.42 -6.74 -22.63
N PRO A 176 34.69 -7.77 -23.09
CA PRO A 176 35.18 -9.14 -22.99
C PRO A 176 36.45 -9.30 -23.84
N MET A 177 37.45 -10.00 -23.30
CA MET A 177 38.63 -10.46 -24.05
C MET A 177 38.25 -11.49 -25.11
#